data_AF-X1AJW5-F1
#
_entry.id   AF-X1AJW5-F1
#
_cell.length_a   1.000
_cell.length_b   1.000
_cell.length_c   1.000
_cell.angle_alpha   90.00
_cell.angle_beta   90.00
_cell.angle_gamma   90.00
#
_symmetry.space_group_name_H-M   'P 1'
#
loop_
_entity.id
_entity.type
_entity.pdbx_description
1 polymer ?
#
loop_
_entity_poly.entity_id
_entity_poly.type
_entity_poly.pdbx_seq_one_letter_code
_entity_poly.pdbx_strand_id
1 'polypeptide(L)'
;DADDTDDMSIAFVVGHKRNNANLLKLRIDRKHLPAHVKLAFDYVDERTTKEVNRLLDEFKEKHHLVDICDLTILTEAKGQIHCPKTGEISPVIIAPNTHLALTCCHAIGDAVDYRLSPIQEGKRTVFGLPALQRAYVPVPRKPGSYQVLALMVKGLRNLKKGEYQVDIYQEDRTGRIEGGVNFLIRKK
;
A
#
# COMPACT_ATOMS: atom_id res chain seq x y z
N ASP A 1 9.60 -28.99 14.26
CA ASP A 1 8.16 -28.90 14.53
C ASP A 1 7.41 -28.60 13.25
N ALA A 2 6.41 -29.44 12.96
CA ALA A 2 5.54 -29.29 11.81
C ALA A 2 4.30 -28.51 12.23
N ASP A 3 4.45 -27.21 12.50
CA ASP A 3 3.33 -26.24 12.44
C ASP A 3 3.76 -24.76 12.46
N ASP A 4 5.01 -24.44 12.10
CA ASP A 4 5.39 -23.05 11.81
C ASP A 4 4.69 -22.66 10.49
N THR A 5 3.48 -22.14 10.63
CA THR A 5 2.83 -21.43 9.55
C THR A 5 3.66 -20.17 9.30
N ASP A 6 4.44 -20.17 8.22
CA ASP A 6 5.21 -19.03 7.69
C ASP A 6 4.31 -17.88 7.18
N ASP A 7 3.13 -17.73 7.77
CA ASP A 7 2.13 -16.72 7.47
C ASP A 7 2.01 -15.80 8.70
N MET A 8 1.85 -14.50 8.46
CA MET A 8 1.74 -13.48 9.49
C MET A 8 0.46 -12.69 9.27
N SER A 9 -0.18 -12.22 10.34
CA SER A 9 -1.29 -11.27 10.24
C SER A 9 -1.08 -10.13 11.23
N ILE A 10 -1.28 -8.90 10.78
CA ILE A 10 -1.17 -7.71 11.65
C ILE A 10 -2.45 -6.91 11.54
N ALA A 11 -3.09 -6.66 12.69
CA ALA A 11 -4.25 -5.79 12.79
C ALA A 11 -3.85 -4.35 13.07
N PHE A 12 -4.56 -3.40 12.47
CA PHE A 12 -4.36 -1.97 12.69
C PHE A 12 -5.68 -1.21 12.52
N VAL A 13 -5.69 0.03 13.02
CA VAL A 13 -6.88 0.88 13.06
C VAL A 13 -6.74 2.02 12.06
N VAL A 14 -7.79 2.28 11.30
CA VAL A 14 -7.84 3.38 10.32
C VAL A 14 -8.99 4.35 10.56
N GLY A 15 -8.80 5.55 10.02
CA GLY A 15 -9.63 6.73 10.13
C GLY A 15 -9.43 7.54 11.41
N HIS A 16 -10.17 8.64 11.51
CA HIS A 16 -10.08 9.55 12.65
C HIS A 16 -11.45 10.23 12.89
N LYS A 17 -11.74 10.67 14.13
CA LYS A 17 -13.05 11.25 14.50
C LYS A 17 -13.45 12.50 13.71
N ARG A 18 -12.48 13.30 13.27
CA ARG A 18 -12.67 14.48 12.42
C ARG A 18 -12.87 14.15 10.94
N ASN A 19 -12.60 12.90 10.51
CA ASN A 19 -12.77 12.48 9.13
C ASN A 19 -14.22 12.04 8.94
N ASN A 20 -15.00 12.90 8.30
CA ASN A 20 -16.39 12.62 7.96
C ASN A 20 -16.54 11.90 6.62
N ALA A 21 -15.45 11.43 6.01
CA ALA A 21 -15.54 10.59 4.83
C ALA A 21 -16.18 9.24 5.17
N ASN A 22 -17.17 8.86 4.37
CA ASN A 22 -17.82 7.55 4.37
C ASN A 22 -17.00 6.45 3.68
N LEU A 23 -15.94 6.85 2.97
CA LEU A 23 -15.00 5.97 2.30
C LEU A 23 -13.59 6.50 2.51
N LEU A 24 -12.70 5.68 3.05
CA LEU A 24 -11.26 5.95 3.08
C LEU A 24 -10.59 5.20 1.95
N LYS A 25 -9.52 5.79 1.43
CA LYS A 25 -8.62 5.13 0.50
C LYS A 25 -7.33 4.82 1.23
N LEU A 26 -6.96 3.54 1.27
CA LEU A 26 -5.65 3.12 1.76
C LEU A 26 -4.73 2.89 0.58
N ARG A 27 -3.52 3.43 0.66
CA ARG A 27 -2.40 3.12 -0.24
C ARG A 27 -1.45 2.18 0.48
N ILE A 28 -1.10 1.09 -0.16
CA ILE A 28 -0.21 0.04 0.35
C ILE A 28 1.00 -0.01 -0.55
N ASP A 29 2.16 0.33 0.00
CA ASP A 29 3.42 0.22 -0.71
C ASP A 29 4.17 -1.03 -0.22
N ARG A 30 4.51 -1.93 -1.16
CA ARG A 30 5.17 -3.21 -0.90
C ARG A 30 6.71 -3.10 -0.86
N LYS A 31 7.27 -1.95 -1.25
CA LYS A 31 8.72 -1.69 -1.33
C LYS A 31 9.50 -2.91 -1.84
N HIS A 32 10.49 -3.39 -1.09
CA HIS A 32 11.33 -4.50 -1.49
C HIS A 32 10.69 -5.89 -1.30
N LEU A 33 9.42 -5.98 -0.92
CA LEU A 33 8.73 -7.26 -0.69
C LEU A 33 8.55 -8.02 -2.01
N PRO A 34 9.11 -9.25 -2.14
CA PRO A 34 9.03 -10.01 -3.38
C PRO A 34 7.60 -10.33 -3.81
N ALA A 35 7.39 -10.42 -5.13
CA ALA A 35 6.07 -10.70 -5.73
C ALA A 35 5.44 -12.05 -5.30
N HIS A 36 6.25 -13.04 -4.91
CA HIS A 36 5.76 -14.35 -4.46
C HIS A 36 5.14 -14.31 -3.05
N VAL A 37 5.47 -13.30 -2.24
CA VAL A 37 4.81 -13.08 -0.96
C VAL A 37 3.41 -12.56 -1.26
N LYS A 38 2.37 -13.16 -0.71
CA LYS A 38 1.00 -12.72 -0.97
C LYS A 38 0.53 -11.82 0.18
N LEU A 39 -0.07 -10.70 -0.17
CA LEU A 39 -0.71 -9.81 0.79
C LEU A 39 -2.23 -9.88 0.59
N ALA A 40 -2.98 -9.91 1.68
CA ALA A 40 -4.44 -9.84 1.63
C ALA A 40 -4.98 -8.99 2.78
N PHE A 41 -6.10 -8.31 2.54
CA PHE A 41 -6.81 -7.58 3.57
C PHE A 41 -8.00 -8.35 4.10
N ASP A 42 -8.10 -8.38 5.42
CA ASP A 42 -9.28 -8.83 6.13
C ASP A 42 -9.93 -7.64 6.82
N TYR A 43 -11.18 -7.36 6.45
CA TYR A 43 -12.01 -6.41 7.17
C TYR A 43 -12.58 -7.15 8.37
N VAL A 44 -12.11 -6.78 9.58
CA VAL A 44 -12.41 -7.55 10.79
C VAL A 44 -13.92 -7.64 11.02
N ASP A 45 -14.67 -6.59 10.70
CA ASP A 45 -16.13 -6.54 10.68
C ASP A 45 -16.71 -7.10 9.37
N GLU A 46 -17.47 -8.19 9.49
CA GLU A 46 -18.13 -8.87 8.37
C GLU A 46 -19.12 -7.96 7.62
N ARG A 47 -19.72 -6.97 8.29
CA ARG A 47 -20.61 -6.00 7.63
C ARG A 47 -19.82 -5.14 6.65
N THR A 48 -18.63 -4.71 7.04
CA THR A 48 -17.71 -3.97 6.18
C THR A 48 -17.22 -4.84 5.03
N THR A 49 -16.91 -6.12 5.26
CA THR A 49 -16.58 -7.08 4.19
C THR A 49 -17.68 -7.15 3.12
N LYS A 50 -18.95 -7.26 3.53
CA LYS A 50 -20.10 -7.29 2.61
C LYS A 50 -20.25 -5.98 1.84
N GLU A 51 -20.07 -4.84 2.50
CA GLU A 51 -20.13 -3.53 1.88
C GLU A 51 -19.00 -3.32 0.86
N VAL A 52 -17.77 -3.71 1.18
CA VAL A 52 -16.63 -3.68 0.25
C VAL A 52 -16.90 -4.55 -0.95
N ASN A 53 -17.38 -5.78 -0.76
CA ASN A 53 -17.67 -6.68 -1.87
C ASN A 53 -18.73 -6.07 -2.80
N ARG A 54 -19.80 -5.50 -2.24
CA ARG A 54 -20.83 -4.78 -2.98
C ARG A 54 -20.26 -3.59 -3.75
N LEU A 55 -19.42 -2.76 -3.13
CA LEU A 55 -18.79 -1.61 -3.78
C LEU A 55 -17.88 -2.06 -4.94
N LEU A 56 -17.09 -3.11 -4.74
CA LEU A 56 -16.22 -3.63 -5.80
C LEU A 56 -17.04 -4.16 -7.00
N ASP A 57 -18.21 -4.74 -6.77
CA ASP A 57 -19.14 -5.18 -7.81
C ASP A 57 -19.84 -4.00 -8.52
N GLU A 58 -20.29 -3.00 -7.76
CA GLU A 58 -21.01 -1.83 -8.29
C GLU A 58 -20.10 -0.87 -9.06
N PHE A 59 -18.90 -0.58 -8.55
CA PHE A 59 -18.04 0.47 -9.10
C PHE A 59 -17.17 -0.02 -10.26
N LYS A 60 -16.98 -1.34 -10.44
CA LYS A 60 -16.01 -1.93 -11.40
C LYS A 60 -14.68 -1.16 -11.40
N GLU A 61 -14.28 -0.66 -10.22
CA GLU A 61 -13.27 0.38 -10.12
C GLU A 61 -11.92 -0.22 -10.53
N LYS A 62 -11.41 0.26 -11.66
CA LYS A 62 -10.08 -0.09 -12.13
C LYS A 62 -9.13 0.97 -11.60
N HIS A 63 -8.21 0.54 -10.75
CA HIS A 63 -7.19 1.46 -10.24
C HIS A 63 -6.04 1.53 -11.25
N HIS A 64 -5.81 2.73 -11.78
CA HIS A 64 -4.67 3.03 -12.63
C HIS A 64 -3.43 3.28 -11.76
N LEU A 65 -2.40 2.46 -11.92
CA LEU A 65 -1.12 2.63 -11.24
C LEU A 65 0.01 2.67 -12.26
N VAL A 66 0.91 3.64 -12.07
CA VAL A 66 2.16 3.78 -12.82
C VAL A 66 3.26 3.13 -11.99
N ASP A 67 4.07 2.26 -12.59
CA ASP A 67 5.21 1.65 -11.89
C ASP A 67 6.20 2.73 -11.42
N ILE A 68 6.67 2.54 -10.20
CA ILE A 68 7.60 3.46 -9.53
C ILE A 68 8.94 2.76 -9.42
N CYS A 69 9.97 3.45 -9.91
CA CYS A 69 11.36 3.07 -9.80
C CYS A 69 11.97 3.78 -8.60
N ASP A 70 12.68 3.01 -7.79
CA ASP A 70 13.50 3.57 -6.72
C ASP A 70 14.86 3.98 -7.28
N LEU A 71 15.15 5.28 -7.22
CA LEU A 71 16.48 5.82 -7.45
C LEU A 71 17.20 5.92 -6.11
N THR A 72 18.32 5.20 -5.96
CA THR A 72 19.21 5.36 -4.81
C THR A 72 20.43 6.15 -5.24
N ILE A 73 20.66 7.30 -4.59
CA ILE A 73 21.82 8.15 -4.81
C ILE A 73 22.97 7.59 -3.95
N LEU A 74 23.92 6.89 -4.57
CA LEU A 74 24.99 6.18 -3.84
C LEU A 74 26.06 7.11 -3.27
N THR A 75 26.21 8.30 -3.86
CA THR A 75 27.22 9.31 -3.49
C THR A 75 26.58 10.69 -3.44
N GLU A 76 27.17 11.63 -2.72
CA GLU A 76 26.67 13.00 -2.67
C GLU A 76 26.48 13.57 -4.08
N ALA A 77 25.32 14.17 -4.33
CA ALA A 77 24.94 14.71 -5.62
C ALA A 77 24.45 16.16 -5.49
N LYS A 78 24.72 16.99 -6.50
CA LYS A 78 24.13 18.33 -6.62
C LYS A 78 22.88 18.25 -7.50
N GLY A 79 21.78 18.81 -7.02
CA GLY A 79 20.51 18.90 -7.74
C GLY A 79 20.05 20.34 -7.88
N GLN A 80 19.00 20.54 -8.67
CA GLN A 80 18.28 21.80 -8.77
C GLN A 80 16.78 21.52 -8.56
N ILE A 81 16.15 22.29 -7.69
CA ILE A 81 14.69 22.28 -7.53
C ILE A 81 14.13 23.41 -8.37
N HIS A 82 13.25 23.07 -9.31
CA HIS A 82 12.51 24.05 -10.11
C HIS A 82 11.09 24.20 -9.54
N CYS A 83 10.72 25.44 -9.19
CA CYS A 83 9.40 25.79 -8.67
C CYS A 83 8.53 26.36 -9.80
N PRO A 84 7.60 25.60 -10.41
CA PRO A 84 6.92 26.01 -11.64
C PRO A 84 6.02 27.24 -11.46
N LYS A 85 5.52 27.47 -10.24
CA LYS A 85 4.64 28.61 -9.92
C LYS A 85 5.39 29.94 -9.84
N THR A 86 6.67 29.92 -9.47
CA THR A 86 7.49 31.12 -9.26
C THR A 86 8.59 31.26 -10.31
N GLY A 87 8.88 30.20 -11.07
CA GLY A 87 10.01 30.14 -12.01
C GLY A 87 11.38 30.08 -11.32
N GLU A 88 11.39 29.93 -10.00
CA GLU A 88 12.62 29.91 -9.21
C GLU A 88 13.34 28.57 -9.37
N ILE A 89 14.67 28.64 -9.46
CA ILE A 89 15.56 27.50 -9.52
C ILE A 89 16.54 27.59 -8.35
N SER A 90 16.46 26.63 -7.43
CA SER A 90 17.31 26.61 -6.23
C SER A 90 18.26 25.41 -6.27
N PRO A 91 19.59 25.61 -6.14
CA PRO A 91 20.54 24.52 -6.05
C PRO A 91 20.40 23.80 -4.70
N VAL A 92 20.49 22.48 -4.71
CA VAL A 92 20.43 21.64 -3.51
C VAL A 92 21.54 20.60 -3.50
N ILE A 93 22.00 20.22 -2.31
CA ILE A 93 22.88 19.07 -2.12
C ILE A 93 22.00 17.90 -1.64
N ILE A 94 22.13 16.77 -2.31
CA ILE A 94 21.44 15.53 -2.00
C ILE A 94 22.46 14.58 -1.37
N ALA A 95 22.21 14.18 -0.13
CA ALA A 95 23.12 13.35 0.64
C ALA A 95 23.29 11.94 0.03
N PRO A 96 24.44 11.27 0.26
CA PRO A 96 24.59 9.86 -0.07
C PRO A 96 23.52 8.99 0.59
N ASN A 97 23.17 7.88 -0.05
CA ASN A 97 22.09 6.96 0.33
C ASN A 97 20.70 7.60 0.41
N THR A 98 20.48 8.73 -0.27
CA THR A 98 19.14 9.29 -0.43
C THR A 98 18.33 8.42 -1.40
N HIS A 99 17.13 8.04 -1.00
CA HIS A 99 16.19 7.29 -1.81
C HIS A 99 15.11 8.23 -2.38
N LEU A 100 14.94 8.20 -3.70
CA LEU A 100 13.91 8.95 -4.41
C LEU A 100 13.00 7.98 -5.18
N ALA A 101 11.71 8.07 -4.95
CA ALA A 101 10.70 7.35 -5.71
C ALA A 101 10.37 8.15 -6.98
N LEU A 102 10.67 7.60 -8.15
CA LEU A 102 10.43 8.21 -9.44
C LEU A 102 9.51 7.32 -10.28
N THR A 103 8.68 7.88 -11.15
CA THR A 103 7.99 7.07 -12.15
C THR A 103 9.01 6.43 -13.09
N CYS A 104 8.94 5.12 -13.33
CA CYS A 104 9.92 4.41 -14.16
C CYS A 104 9.99 4.98 -15.59
N CYS A 105 11.21 5.18 -16.12
CA CYS A 105 11.43 5.65 -17.49
C CYS A 105 11.11 4.59 -18.56
N HIS A 106 10.99 3.32 -18.17
CA HIS A 106 10.51 2.26 -19.05
C HIS A 106 9.01 2.13 -18.93
N ALA A 107 8.34 2.39 -20.06
CA ALA A 107 6.91 2.24 -20.33
C ALA A 107 6.08 3.44 -19.80
N ILE A 108 5.26 4.17 -20.58
CA ILE A 108 4.20 3.64 -21.47
C ILE A 108 3.81 2.21 -21.06
N GLY A 109 3.74 1.97 -19.75
CA GLY A 109 3.24 0.74 -19.18
C GLY A 109 1.78 1.06 -19.04
N ASP A 110 0.94 0.39 -19.82
CA ASP A 110 -0.50 0.49 -19.70
C ASP A 110 -0.82 0.45 -18.21
N ALA A 111 -1.53 1.48 -17.72
CA ALA A 111 -1.97 1.53 -16.34
C ALA A 111 -2.55 0.15 -16.01
N VAL A 112 -1.94 -0.56 -15.05
CA VAL A 112 -2.36 -1.93 -14.77
C VAL A 112 -3.66 -1.84 -14.00
N ASP A 113 -4.75 -1.99 -14.73
CA ASP A 113 -6.08 -2.13 -14.16
C ASP A 113 -6.11 -3.39 -13.31
N TYR A 114 -6.08 -3.22 -11.99
CA TYR A 114 -6.32 -4.32 -11.08
C TYR A 114 -7.62 -4.10 -10.30
N ARG A 115 -8.26 -5.22 -9.96
CA ARG A 115 -9.46 -5.27 -9.13
C ARG A 115 -9.18 -6.15 -7.92
N LEU A 116 -9.47 -5.65 -6.72
CA LEU A 116 -9.44 -6.46 -5.52
C LEU A 116 -10.44 -7.59 -5.68
N SER A 117 -9.97 -8.82 -5.51
CA SER A 117 -10.80 -10.00 -5.66
C SER A 117 -10.98 -10.67 -4.29
N PRO A 118 -12.22 -11.00 -3.90
CA PRO A 118 -12.48 -11.76 -2.69
C PRO A 118 -11.86 -13.15 -2.80
N ILE A 119 -11.22 -13.60 -1.74
CA ILE A 119 -10.60 -14.91 -1.57
C ILE A 119 -11.18 -15.51 -0.30
N GLN A 120 -11.60 -16.77 -0.36
CA GLN A 120 -12.07 -17.48 0.82
C GLN A 120 -10.87 -18.09 1.56
N GLU A 121 -10.64 -17.63 2.78
CA GLU A 121 -9.58 -18.10 3.69
C GLU A 121 -10.23 -18.71 4.93
N GLY A 122 -10.41 -20.03 4.89
CA GLY A 122 -11.22 -20.75 5.87
C GLY A 122 -12.66 -20.24 5.90
N LYS A 123 -13.10 -19.72 7.05
CA LYS A 123 -14.45 -19.16 7.22
C LYS A 123 -14.54 -17.66 6.92
N ARG A 124 -13.43 -16.99 6.61
CA ARG A 124 -13.38 -15.54 6.36
C ARG A 124 -13.20 -15.25 4.89
N THR A 125 -13.80 -14.16 4.43
CA THR A 125 -13.55 -13.59 3.11
C THR A 125 -12.51 -12.49 3.27
N VAL A 126 -11.40 -12.63 2.56
CA VAL A 126 -10.30 -11.65 2.52
C VAL A 126 -10.14 -11.14 1.10
N PHE A 127 -9.41 -10.05 0.92
CA PHE A 127 -9.22 -9.43 -0.39
C PHE A 127 -7.75 -9.46 -0.76
N GLY A 128 -7.42 -10.25 -1.79
CA GLY A 128 -6.04 -10.37 -2.27
C GLY A 128 -5.54 -9.07 -2.86
N LEU A 129 -4.36 -8.63 -2.43
CA LEU A 129 -3.67 -7.50 -3.04
C LEU A 129 -2.85 -7.98 -4.25
N PRO A 130 -2.77 -7.17 -5.32
CA PRO A 130 -1.89 -7.48 -6.42
C PRO A 130 -0.42 -7.50 -5.95
N ALA A 131 0.43 -8.20 -6.71
CA ALA A 131 1.88 -8.21 -6.49
C ALA A 131 2.59 -6.93 -6.99
N LEU A 132 1.82 -5.85 -7.19
CA LEU A 132 2.31 -4.54 -7.64
C LEU A 132 2.92 -3.76 -6.49
N GLN A 133 3.94 -2.95 -6.76
CA GLN A 133 4.63 -2.14 -5.75
C GLN A 133 3.70 -1.26 -4.93
N ARG A 134 2.59 -0.83 -5.53
CA ARG A 134 1.54 -0.07 -4.88
C ARG A 134 0.20 -0.77 -5.08
N ALA A 135 -0.66 -0.72 -4.08
CA ALA A 135 -2.06 -1.11 -4.18
C ALA A 135 -2.93 -0.14 -3.39
N TYR A 136 -4.14 0.08 -3.87
CA TYR A 136 -5.20 0.82 -3.20
C TYR A 136 -6.31 -0.09 -2.72
N VAL A 137 -6.82 0.23 -1.53
CA VAL A 137 -7.88 -0.52 -0.86
C VAL A 137 -8.94 0.46 -0.33
N PRO A 138 -10.21 0.29 -0.73
CA PRO A 138 -11.31 1.08 -0.19
C PRO A 138 -11.67 0.61 1.22
N VAL A 139 -12.00 1.52 2.12
CA VAL A 139 -12.48 1.19 3.46
C VAL A 139 -13.77 1.97 3.73
N PRO A 140 -14.93 1.34 3.49
CA PRO A 140 -16.23 1.89 3.85
C PRO A 140 -16.33 2.01 5.36
N ARG A 141 -16.90 3.11 5.83
CA ARG A 141 -17.05 3.39 7.26
C ARG A 141 -18.16 4.39 7.51
N LYS A 142 -18.60 4.48 8.75
CA LYS A 142 -19.43 5.62 9.17
C LYS A 142 -18.54 6.86 9.35
N PRO A 143 -19.05 8.06 9.02
CA PRO A 143 -18.38 9.33 9.34
C PRO A 143 -17.93 9.36 10.81
N GLY A 144 -16.67 9.71 11.05
CA GLY A 144 -16.11 9.82 12.41
C GLY A 144 -15.86 8.51 13.18
N SER A 145 -16.08 7.32 12.60
CA SER A 145 -15.97 6.03 13.32
C SER A 145 -14.75 5.18 12.93
N TYR A 146 -13.83 4.85 13.83
CA TYR A 146 -12.67 4.00 13.50
C TYR A 146 -13.04 2.62 12.92
N GLN A 147 -12.18 2.10 12.04
CA GLN A 147 -12.31 0.75 11.46
C GLN A 147 -11.06 -0.07 11.81
N VAL A 148 -11.23 -1.33 12.18
CA VAL A 148 -10.12 -2.28 12.37
C VAL A 148 -9.99 -3.11 11.10
N LEU A 149 -8.75 -3.21 10.61
CA LEU A 149 -8.37 -3.99 9.45
C LEU A 149 -7.21 -4.91 9.83
N ALA A 150 -7.07 -6.03 9.15
CA ALA A 150 -5.88 -6.87 9.26
C ALA A 150 -5.23 -7.05 7.89
N LEU A 151 -3.90 -6.88 7.87
CA LEU A 151 -3.05 -7.27 6.74
C LEU A 151 -2.55 -8.68 7.01
N MET A 152 -2.94 -9.61 6.14
CA MET A 152 -2.40 -10.96 6.09
C MET A 152 -1.24 -11.02 5.11
N VAL A 153 -0.18 -11.70 5.51
CA VAL A 153 1.05 -11.88 4.75
C VAL A 153 1.32 -13.37 4.65
N LYS A 154 1.40 -13.91 3.44
CA LYS A 154 1.62 -15.34 3.20
C LYS A 154 2.85 -15.61 2.36
N GLY A 155 3.41 -16.80 2.53
CA GLY A 155 4.54 -17.27 1.71
C GLY A 155 5.91 -16.76 2.19
N LEU A 156 6.06 -16.51 3.50
CA LEU A 156 7.34 -16.06 4.07
C LEU A 156 8.41 -17.16 4.10
N ARG A 157 8.01 -18.42 3.89
CA ARG A 157 8.89 -19.60 3.89
C ARG A 157 10.10 -19.46 2.97
N ASN A 158 9.87 -18.94 1.76
CA ASN A 158 10.90 -18.82 0.72
C ASN A 158 11.53 -17.43 0.66
N LEU A 159 11.20 -16.55 1.61
CA LEU A 159 11.78 -15.22 1.69
C LEU A 159 13.29 -15.33 1.94
N LYS A 160 14.10 -14.52 1.27
CA LYS A 160 15.54 -14.44 1.55
C LYS A 160 15.76 -13.73 2.89
N LYS A 161 16.90 -13.99 3.55
CA LYS A 161 17.30 -13.23 4.74
C LYS A 161 17.36 -11.74 4.43
N GLY A 162 16.86 -10.91 5.34
CA GLY A 162 16.76 -9.47 5.13
C GLY A 162 15.57 -8.84 5.85
N GLU A 163 15.39 -7.54 5.60
CA GLU A 163 14.29 -6.73 6.10
C GLU A 163 13.42 -6.27 4.92
N TYR A 164 12.12 -6.48 5.04
CA TYR A 164 11.14 -6.10 4.04
C TYR A 164 10.08 -5.23 4.68
N GLN A 165 9.65 -4.21 3.94
CA GLN A 165 8.80 -3.16 4.47
C GLN A 165 7.47 -3.13 3.72
N VAL A 166 6.38 -3.05 4.48
CA VAL A 166 5.05 -2.74 3.95
C VAL A 166 4.56 -1.47 4.63
N ASP A 167 4.32 -0.43 3.83
CA ASP A 167 3.73 0.82 4.32
C ASP A 167 2.28 0.90 3.92
N ILE A 168 1.44 1.35 4.85
CA ILE A 168 0.02 1.59 4.61
C ILE A 168 -0.27 3.03 4.97
N TYR A 169 -0.73 3.80 4.00
CA TYR A 169 -1.10 5.19 4.15
C TYR A 169 -2.60 5.35 3.99
N GLN A 170 -3.20 6.17 4.85
CA GLN A 170 -4.55 6.66 4.64
C GLN A 170 -4.48 7.94 3.83
N GLU A 171 -5.16 7.94 2.69
CA GLU A 171 -5.26 9.11 1.82
C GLU A 171 -6.65 9.75 1.91
N ASP A 172 -6.68 11.07 1.86
CA ASP A 172 -7.91 11.82 1.63
C ASP A 172 -8.30 11.83 0.13
N ARG A 173 -9.38 12.53 -0.21
CA ARG A 173 -9.86 12.64 -1.59
C ARG A 173 -8.92 13.41 -2.53
N THR A 174 -7.98 14.16 -1.98
CA THR A 174 -6.96 14.91 -2.74
C THR A 174 -5.65 14.12 -2.90
N GLY A 175 -5.59 12.89 -2.34
CA GLY A 175 -4.37 12.08 -2.32
C GLY A 175 -3.39 12.48 -1.21
N ARG A 176 -3.78 13.36 -0.29
CA ARG A 176 -2.93 13.76 0.84
C ARG A 176 -2.94 12.65 1.88
N ILE A 177 -1.75 12.33 2.40
CA ILE A 177 -1.58 11.36 3.48
C ILE A 177 -2.06 11.97 4.80
N GLU A 178 -3.09 11.37 5.38
CA GLU A 178 -3.71 11.76 6.66
C GLU A 178 -3.26 10.88 7.82
N GLY A 179 -2.57 9.79 7.54
CA GLY A 179 -2.03 8.87 8.54
C GLY A 179 -1.34 7.70 7.87
N GLY A 180 -0.57 6.94 8.64
CA GLY A 180 0.05 5.72 8.12
C GLY A 180 0.55 4.80 9.21
N VAL A 181 0.73 3.55 8.83
CA VAL A 181 1.37 2.52 9.65
C VAL A 181 2.41 1.80 8.80
N ASN A 182 3.49 1.40 9.44
CA ASN A 182 4.59 0.68 8.83
C ASN A 182 4.73 -0.70 9.48
N PHE A 183 4.95 -1.72 8.66
CA PHE A 183 5.28 -3.08 9.09
C PHE A 183 6.62 -3.52 8.52
N LEU A 184 7.46 -4.08 9.39
CA LEU A 184 8.75 -4.65 9.04
C LEU A 184 8.72 -6.16 9.21
N ILE A 185 8.95 -6.88 8.12
CA ILE A 185 9.11 -8.32 8.07
C ILE A 185 10.61 -8.61 8.08
N ARG A 186 11.11 -9.22 9.15
CA ARG A 186 12.54 -9.54 9.32
C ARG A 186 12.74 -11.04 9.27
N LYS A 187 13.60 -11.51 8.36
CA LYS A 187 14.01 -12.92 8.28
C LYS A 187 15.49 -13.07 8.61
N LYS A 188 15.77 -13.84 9.67
CA LYS A 188 17.11 -14.09 10.21
C LYS A 188 17.79 -15.29 9.57
#